data_AF-A0A1M5HJ81-F1
#
_entry.id   AF-A0A1M5HJ81-F1
#
_cell.length_a   1.000
_cell.length_b   1.000
_cell.length_c   1.000
_cell.angle_alpha   90.00
_cell.angle_beta   90.00
_cell.angle_gamma   90.00
#
_symmetry.space_group_name_H-M   'P 1'
#
loop_
_entity.id
_entity.type
_entity.pdbx_description
1 polymer ?
#
loop_
_entity_poly.entity_id
_entity_poly.type
_entity_poly.pdbx_seq_one_letter_code
_entity_poly.pdbx_strand_id
1 'polypeptide(L)'
;MHVDEQHHAMTDAEAAEHYFVHQNDPDLFGELVEVRTRDRLPRVVSVRFDPHEAEEIDRRAEDAGLPVPAYVRQAALNAERVSAEKVLHELVALRDAVSRIEDKLGA
;
A
#
# COMPACT_ATOMS: atom_id res chain seq x y z
N MET A 1 -32.00 43.33 -38.61
CA MET A 1 -30.90 42.39 -38.88
C MET A 1 -30.89 41.38 -37.75
N HIS A 2 -31.42 40.19 -37.99
CA HIS A 2 -31.22 39.04 -37.09
C HIS A 2 -29.99 38.31 -37.64
N VAL A 3 -28.93 38.22 -36.85
CA VAL A 3 -27.75 37.43 -37.17
C VAL A 3 -28.00 36.09 -36.50
N ASP A 4 -28.46 35.10 -37.27
CA ASP A 4 -28.52 33.72 -36.81
C ASP A 4 -27.08 33.19 -36.75
N GLU A 5 -26.48 33.21 -35.55
CA GLU A 5 -25.28 32.43 -35.26
C GLU A 5 -25.65 30.95 -35.25
N GLN A 6 -25.53 30.32 -36.43
CA GLN A 6 -25.63 28.87 -36.58
C GLN A 6 -24.40 28.23 -35.94
N HIS A 7 -24.51 27.88 -34.66
CA HIS A 7 -23.63 26.88 -34.06
C HIS A 7 -23.97 25.52 -34.68
N HIS A 8 -23.29 25.17 -35.77
CA HIS A 8 -23.30 23.81 -36.28
C HIS A 8 -22.69 22.89 -35.20
N ALA A 9 -23.55 22.14 -34.51
CA ALA A 9 -23.10 21.08 -33.62
C ALA A 9 -22.38 20.03 -34.47
N MET A 10 -21.08 19.86 -34.24
CA MET A 10 -20.29 18.80 -34.87
C MET A 10 -20.91 17.43 -34.56
N THR A 11 -20.92 16.56 -35.54
CA THR A 11 -21.31 15.17 -35.37
C THR A 11 -20.23 14.39 -34.60
N ASP A 12 -20.60 13.28 -33.96
CA ASP A 12 -19.64 12.45 -33.21
C ASP A 12 -18.47 11.95 -34.08
N ALA A 13 -18.71 11.72 -35.37
CA ALA A 13 -17.69 11.32 -36.33
C ALA A 13 -16.68 12.45 -36.59
N GLU A 14 -17.16 13.68 -36.77
CA GLU A 14 -16.32 14.87 -36.96
C GLU A 14 -15.55 15.20 -35.68
N ALA A 15 -16.16 14.98 -34.51
CA ALA A 15 -15.49 15.16 -33.22
C ALA A 15 -14.35 14.14 -33.01
N ALA A 16 -14.57 12.88 -33.40
CA ALA A 16 -13.55 11.84 -33.32
C ALA A 16 -12.37 12.11 -34.27
N GLU A 17 -12.65 12.54 -35.50
CA GLU A 17 -11.63 12.91 -36.48
C GLU A 17 -10.84 14.13 -36.01
N HIS A 18 -11.52 15.16 -35.49
CA HIS A 18 -10.89 16.33 -34.91
C HIS A 18 -9.95 15.96 -33.75
N TYR A 19 -10.38 15.08 -32.85
CA TYR A 19 -9.55 14.60 -31.75
C TYR A 19 -8.28 13.89 -32.27
N PHE A 20 -8.42 12.99 -33.25
CA PHE A 20 -7.29 12.22 -33.76
C PHE A 20 -6.23 13.10 -34.42
N VAL A 21 -6.66 14.14 -35.15
CA VAL A 21 -5.76 15.08 -35.82
C VAL A 21 -5.03 15.98 -34.81
N HIS A 22 -5.70 16.40 -33.73
CA HIS A 22 -5.18 17.40 -32.79
C HIS A 22 -4.71 16.82 -31.46
N GLN A 23 -4.68 15.49 -31.27
CA GLN A 23 -4.33 14.85 -29.99
C GLN A 23 -2.95 15.21 -29.42
N ASN A 24 -2.05 15.73 -30.26
CA ASN A 24 -0.71 16.18 -29.87
C ASN A 24 -0.56 17.71 -29.92
N ASP A 25 -1.66 18.45 -30.11
CA ASP A 25 -1.66 19.91 -30.13
C ASP A 25 -1.63 20.44 -28.68
N PRO A 26 -0.51 21.04 -28.23
CA PRO A 26 -0.39 21.56 -26.89
C PRO A 26 -1.29 22.78 -26.63
N ASP A 27 -1.73 23.49 -27.68
CA ASP A 27 -2.68 24.60 -27.53
C ASP A 27 -4.10 24.09 -27.25
N LEU A 28 -4.40 22.84 -27.64
CA LEU A 28 -5.71 22.21 -27.44
C LEU A 28 -5.77 21.32 -26.18
N PHE A 29 -4.66 20.66 -25.82
CA PHE A 29 -4.61 19.67 -24.72
C PHE A 29 -3.63 20.01 -23.59
N GLY A 30 -2.90 21.11 -23.70
CA GLY A 30 -1.88 21.54 -22.72
C GLY A 30 -0.55 20.79 -22.87
N GLU A 31 0.42 21.17 -22.03
CA GLU A 31 1.74 20.55 -22.04
C GLU A 31 1.71 19.13 -21.45
N LEU A 32 2.45 18.21 -22.09
CA LEU A 32 2.69 16.87 -21.58
C LEU A 32 3.46 16.94 -20.26
N VAL A 33 2.82 16.56 -19.16
CA VAL A 33 3.47 16.46 -17.85
C VAL A 33 3.96 15.03 -17.62
N GLU A 34 5.27 14.85 -17.44
CA GLU A 34 5.84 13.59 -16.98
C GLU A 34 5.42 13.31 -15.53
N VAL A 35 4.46 12.39 -15.36
CA VAL A 35 4.07 11.91 -14.03
C VAL A 35 5.09 10.88 -13.55
N ARG A 36 6.01 11.28 -12.67
CA ARG A 36 6.89 10.36 -11.95
C ARG A 36 6.09 9.57 -10.91
N THR A 37 5.55 8.43 -11.32
CA THR A 37 4.95 7.49 -10.37
C THR A 37 6.07 6.73 -9.63
N ARG A 38 5.86 6.45 -8.33
CA ARG A 38 6.78 5.58 -7.58
C ARG A 38 6.83 4.20 -8.23
N ASP A 39 8.01 3.59 -8.24
CA ASP A 39 8.19 2.22 -8.72
C ASP A 39 7.15 1.29 -8.08
N ARG A 40 6.39 0.60 -8.93
CA ARG A 40 5.42 -0.38 -8.47
C ARG A 40 6.18 -1.50 -7.78
N LEU A 41 5.64 -1.99 -6.66
CA LEU A 41 6.19 -3.16 -6.01
C LEU A 41 6.17 -4.34 -6.99
N PRO A 42 7.28 -5.09 -7.14
CA PRO A 42 7.42 -6.12 -8.18
C PRO A 42 6.57 -7.37 -7.89
N ARG A 43 6.05 -7.51 -6.66
CA ARG A 43 5.27 -8.65 -6.22
C ARG A 43 4.06 -8.19 -5.41
N VAL A 44 2.92 -8.79 -5.70
CA VAL A 44 1.67 -8.64 -4.95
C VAL A 44 1.35 -9.95 -4.27
N VAL A 45 0.93 -9.89 -3.01
CA VAL A 45 0.41 -11.02 -2.24
C VAL A 45 -1.01 -10.67 -1.83
N SER A 46 -1.98 -11.49 -2.25
CA SER A 46 -3.38 -11.32 -1.87
C SER A 46 -3.71 -12.20 -0.67
N VAL A 47 -4.23 -11.59 0.39
CA VAL A 47 -4.70 -12.27 1.61
C VAL A 47 -6.18 -11.97 1.77
N ARG A 48 -6.95 -12.96 2.21
CA ARG A 48 -8.36 -12.79 2.55
C ARG A 48 -8.49 -12.83 4.06
N PHE A 49 -9.21 -11.86 4.59
CA PHE A 49 -9.59 -11.78 6.01
C PHE A 49 -11.08 -12.04 6.12
N ASP A 50 -11.52 -12.61 7.24
CA ASP A 50 -12.93 -12.51 7.59
C ASP A 50 -13.31 -11.06 7.96
N PRO A 51 -14.61 -10.72 8.00
CA PRO A 51 -15.03 -9.35 8.27
C PRO A 51 -14.53 -8.79 9.60
N HIS A 52 -14.49 -9.60 10.66
CA HIS A 52 -14.05 -9.15 11.97
C HIS A 52 -12.54 -8.91 12.00
N GLU A 53 -11.76 -9.78 11.35
CA GLU A 53 -10.32 -9.55 11.15
C GLU A 53 -10.05 -8.27 10.36
N ALA A 54 -10.81 -8.01 9.30
CA ALA A 54 -10.66 -6.80 8.49
C ALA A 54 -10.95 -5.53 9.31
N GLU A 55 -12.05 -5.51 10.08
CA GLU A 55 -12.40 -4.41 10.98
C GLU A 55 -11.30 -4.13 12.02
N GLU A 56 -10.73 -5.20 12.58
CA GLU A 56 -9.64 -5.09 13.55
C GLU A 56 -8.36 -4.51 12.92
N ILE A 57 -8.02 -4.93 11.69
CA ILE A 57 -6.87 -4.42 10.94
C ILE A 57 -7.05 -2.94 10.62
N ASP A 58 -8.25 -2.55 10.17
CA ASP A 58 -8.57 -1.16 9.83
C ASP A 58 -8.43 -0.26 11.05
N ARG A 59 -9.02 -0.65 12.19
CA ARG A 59 -8.91 0.10 13.44
C ARG A 59 -7.46 0.27 13.89
N ARG A 60 -6.67 -0.81 13.86
CA ARG A 60 -5.25 -0.74 14.26
C ARG A 60 -4.40 0.10 13.32
N ALA A 61 -4.72 0.07 12.02
CA ALA A 61 -4.05 0.90 11.04
C ALA A 61 -4.36 2.39 11.29
N GLU A 62 -5.62 2.71 11.60
CA GLU A 62 -6.07 4.06 11.99
C GLU A 62 -5.38 4.53 13.28
N ASP A 63 -5.37 3.72 14.33
CA ASP A 63 -4.70 4.02 15.61
C ASP A 63 -3.19 4.27 15.43
N ALA A 64 -2.57 3.57 14.48
CA ALA A 64 -1.16 3.75 14.11
C ALA A 64 -0.92 4.95 13.17
N GLY A 65 -1.98 5.60 12.66
CA GLY A 65 -1.89 6.69 11.69
C GLY A 65 -1.35 6.25 10.31
N LEU A 66 -1.59 4.99 9.94
CA LEU A 66 -1.03 4.38 8.72
C LEU A 66 -2.13 3.89 7.77
N PRO A 67 -1.92 3.99 6.45
CA PRO A 67 -2.74 3.26 5.49
C PRO A 67 -2.60 1.75 5.70
N VAL A 68 -3.71 1.01 5.53
CA VAL A 68 -3.76 -0.46 5.72
C VAL A 68 -2.61 -1.21 5.03
N PRO A 69 -2.25 -0.95 3.75
CA PRO A 69 -1.12 -1.64 3.12
C PRO A 69 0.23 -1.34 3.78
N ALA A 70 0.42 -0.16 4.33
CA ALA A 70 1.64 0.19 5.07
C ALA A 70 1.66 -0.52 6.43
N TYR A 71 0.55 -0.50 7.15
CA TYR A 71 0.38 -1.20 8.42
C TYR A 71 0.64 -2.70 8.30
N VAL A 72 0.00 -3.38 7.34
CA VAL A 72 0.19 -4.82 7.13
C VAL A 72 1.64 -5.18 6.79
N ARG A 73 2.32 -4.38 5.96
CA ARG A 73 3.74 -4.58 5.66
C ARG A 73 4.62 -4.43 6.90
N GLN A 74 4.39 -3.39 7.70
CA GLN A 74 5.14 -3.17 8.93
C GLN A 74 4.90 -4.29 9.95
N ALA A 75 3.65 -4.73 10.12
CA ALA A 75 3.30 -5.84 10.99
C ALA A 75 3.98 -7.15 10.56
N ALA A 76 3.98 -7.46 9.26
CA ALA A 76 4.62 -8.66 8.73
C ALA A 76 6.13 -8.69 8.95
N LEU A 77 6.82 -7.55 8.77
CA LEU A 77 8.27 -7.44 9.01
C LEU A 77 8.63 -7.47 10.50
N ASN A 78 7.74 -6.95 11.36
CA ASN A 78 7.98 -6.92 12.81
C ASN A 78 7.64 -8.26 13.50
N ALA A 79 6.72 -9.05 12.95
CA ALA A 79 6.39 -10.37 13.48
C ALA A 79 7.61 -11.29 13.58
N GLU A 80 8.57 -11.16 12.65
CA GLU A 80 9.85 -11.88 12.67
C GLU A 80 10.68 -11.56 13.93
N ARG A 81 10.66 -10.30 14.39
CA ARG A 81 11.45 -9.86 15.57
C ARG A 81 10.90 -10.41 16.89
N VAL A 82 9.58 -10.54 17.02
CA VAL A 82 8.93 -11.07 18.23
C VAL A 82 9.30 -12.54 18.45
N SER A 83 9.52 -13.31 17.38
CA SER A 83 9.97 -14.70 17.49
C SER A 83 11.37 -14.82 18.11
N ALA A 84 12.30 -13.94 17.74
CA ALA A 84 13.66 -13.97 18.23
C ALA A 84 13.77 -13.51 19.69
N GLU A 85 13.00 -12.49 20.09
CA GLU A 85 12.94 -12.02 21.49
C GLU A 85 12.34 -13.09 22.41
N LYS A 86 11.30 -13.79 21.95
CA LYS A 86 10.71 -14.90 22.72
C LYS A 86 11.71 -16.05 22.90
N VAL A 87 12.41 -16.44 21.84
CA VAL A 87 13.47 -17.47 21.92
C VAL A 87 14.59 -17.04 22.86
N LEU A 88 15.03 -15.78 22.80
CA LEU A 88 16.05 -15.26 23.71
C LEU A 88 15.58 -15.30 25.17
N HIS A 89 14.33 -14.92 25.44
CA HIS A 89 13.75 -14.98 26.78
C HIS A 89 13.68 -16.42 27.31
N GLU A 90 13.27 -17.37 26.48
CA GLU A 90 13.24 -18.80 26.82
C GLU A 90 14.66 -19.35 27.08
N LEU A 91 15.66 -18.94 26.28
CA LEU A 91 17.06 -19.34 26.48
C LEU A 91 17.65 -18.78 27.78
N VAL A 92 17.33 -17.54 28.14
CA VAL A 92 17.74 -16.94 29.42
C VAL A 92 17.10 -17.69 30.58
N ALA A 93 15.80 -17.97 30.51
CA ALA A 93 15.10 -18.75 31.54
C ALA A 93 15.70 -20.16 31.68
N LEU A 94 16.08 -20.80 30.57
CA LEU A 94 16.72 -22.11 30.56
C LEU A 94 18.11 -22.06 31.20
N ARG A 95 18.95 -21.07 30.84
CA ARG A 95 20.27 -20.84 31.46
C ARG A 95 20.14 -20.71 32.98
N ASP A 96 19.22 -19.88 33.44
CA ASP A 96 19.03 -19.62 34.87
C ASP A 96 18.45 -20.85 35.61
N ALA A 97 17.69 -21.71 34.92
CA ALA A 97 17.28 -23.00 35.45
C ALA A 97 18.45 -23.98 35.57
N VAL A 98 19.33 -24.03 34.56
CA VAL A 98 20.54 -24.88 34.56
C VAL A 98 21.47 -24.47 35.69
N SER A 99 21.79 -23.18 35.86
CA SER A 99 22.65 -22.72 36.96
C SER A 99 22.09 -23.12 38.34
N ARG A 100 20.77 -23.02 38.54
CA ARG A 100 20.13 -23.46 39.80
C ARG A 100 20.21 -24.96 40.04
N ILE A 101 20.31 -25.78 38.98
CA ILE A 101 20.49 -27.23 39.10
C ILE A 101 21.96 -27.55 39.42
N GLU A 102 22.89 -26.87 38.75
CA GLU A 102 24.33 -27.01 39.02
C GLU A 102 24.67 -26.62 40.47
N ASP A 103 24.11 -25.52 40.97
CA ASP A 103 24.28 -25.08 42.36
C ASP A 103 23.74 -26.11 43.38
N LYS A 104 22.70 -26.87 43.01
CA LYS A 104 22.10 -27.90 43.87
C LYS A 104 22.83 -29.25 43.80
N LEU A 105 23.59 -29.50 42.74
CA LEU A 105 24.37 -30.72 42.54
C LEU A 105 25.83 -30.58 43.00
N GLY A 106 26.33 -29.35 43.11
CA GLY A 106 27.68 -29.02 43.59
C GLY A 106 27.80 -28.74 45.09
N ALA A 107 26.71 -28.82 45.85
CA ALA A 107 26.64 -28.69 47.31
C ALA A 107 26.29 -30.02 47.98
#